data_AF-A0ABD1Y371-F1
#
_entry.id   AF-A0ABD1Y371-F1
#
_cell.length_a   1.000
_cell.length_b   1.000
_cell.length_c   1.000
_cell.angle_alpha   90.00
_cell.angle_beta   90.00
_cell.angle_gamma   90.00
#
_symmetry.space_group_name_H-M   'P 1'
#
loop_
_entity.id
_entity.type
_entity.pdbx_description
1 polymer ?
#
loop_
_entity_poly.entity_id
_entity_poly.type
_entity_poly.pdbx_seq_one_letter_code
_entity_poly.pdbx_strand_id
1 'polypeptide(L)'
;MVIQSLIISLVTPCIVPSATSPPFGPFSSSSSSPSASQFSPVTASAARGLSFRSSGILNPLAPEVSGRQSVVRFSVKAKKKFMAAQASVQQVDQESSVSGGETLRIKLRSLRLSELDSSEIRGLQARPRIDFSKIHGIVGPIVEEVRQRGDEAVKEYTSKFDKANLNTVVELVADLPVPELDPEVKAAFDVAYANIQCFHAAQQKTQSVEVETMPGVRCKRVARAINNVGLYIPGGTAVLPSTALMLAVPAQIAGCKTVVVATPPRPDGSICPEVVYCAKKAGATHILKAGGAQAVAAMAWGTESCPKVDKILGPGNQYVTAAKMLLQNSEAMVSIDMPAGPSEVLVIADKYASPVHVAADLLSQAEHGPDSQVVLVAVGDDVDVEAIEAEVEKQCNALPRGSIASKAIQNSFTLIVSTKAEACAFSNLYAPEHLIVNVENAASWLDSLDNAGSVFLGRWTPESVGDYASGTNHVLPTYGYARMYGGVSLDSFVKYMTVQTLSSEGLLALGPSVAKMAIVEGLDAHARAVTLRLKDLKGSK
;
A
#
# COMPACT_ATOMS: atom_id res chain seq x y z
N MET A 1 -16.83 58.81 -33.71
CA MET A 1 -15.86 58.04 -34.53
C MET A 1 -15.16 57.09 -33.56
N VAL A 2 -15.66 55.86 -33.33
CA VAL A 2 -15.46 54.65 -34.18
C VAL A 2 -13.95 54.31 -34.13
N ILE A 3 -13.37 53.20 -33.66
CA ILE A 3 -13.74 51.78 -33.40
C ILE A 3 -12.50 51.19 -32.64
N GLN A 4 -12.59 50.52 -31.49
CA GLN A 4 -12.58 49.04 -31.29
C GLN A 4 -11.52 48.26 -32.12
N SER A 5 -10.58 47.57 -31.48
CA SER A 5 -9.86 46.47 -32.14
C SER A 5 -9.56 45.35 -31.16
N LEU A 6 -9.94 44.17 -31.64
CA LEU A 6 -10.12 42.87 -30.99
C LEU A 6 -9.22 41.90 -31.78
N ILE A 7 -8.30 41.18 -31.14
CA ILE A 7 -7.61 39.97 -31.66
C ILE A 7 -7.23 39.19 -30.39
N ILE A 8 -7.90 38.11 -29.93
CA ILE A 8 -8.17 36.78 -30.48
C ILE A 8 -6.94 36.10 -31.10
N SER A 9 -6.29 35.23 -30.33
CA SER A 9 -5.49 34.11 -30.85
C SER A 9 -5.84 32.88 -30.00
N LEU A 10 -6.93 32.19 -30.32
CA LEU A 10 -6.97 30.97 -31.16
C LEU A 10 -6.01 29.87 -30.71
N VAL A 11 -6.61 29.00 -29.90
CA VAL A 11 -6.33 27.58 -29.69
C VAL A 11 -6.06 26.90 -31.05
N THR A 12 -4.91 26.24 -31.17
CA THR A 12 -4.63 25.30 -32.26
C THR A 12 -4.66 23.88 -31.67
N PRO A 13 -5.46 22.94 -32.21
CA PRO A 13 -5.46 21.57 -31.74
C PRO A 13 -4.29 20.78 -32.34
N CYS A 14 -3.58 20.03 -31.50
CA CYS A 14 -2.59 19.04 -31.91
C CYS A 14 -3.25 17.97 -32.79
N ILE A 15 -2.81 17.92 -34.04
CA ILE A 15 -3.10 16.85 -34.99
C ILE A 15 -2.29 15.62 -34.59
N VAL A 16 -2.99 14.52 -34.33
CA VAL A 16 -2.42 13.18 -34.07
C VAL A 16 -2.09 12.54 -35.42
N PRO A 17 -0.88 12.02 -35.66
CA PRO A 17 -0.61 11.24 -36.87
C PRO A 17 -1.21 9.84 -36.74
N SER A 18 -2.02 9.47 -37.72
CA SER A 18 -2.54 8.12 -37.94
C SER A 18 -1.40 7.14 -38.22
N ALA A 19 -1.22 6.13 -37.35
CA ALA A 19 -0.34 5.00 -37.62
C ALA A 19 -1.02 4.05 -38.61
N THR A 20 -0.45 3.97 -39.82
CA THR A 20 -0.79 3.00 -40.86
C THR A 20 -0.10 1.66 -40.58
N SER A 21 -0.89 0.60 -40.45
CA SER A 21 -0.44 -0.80 -40.34
C SER A 21 0.18 -1.29 -41.65
N PRO A 22 1.24 -2.13 -41.63
CA PRO A 22 1.77 -2.74 -42.85
C PRO A 22 0.94 -3.98 -43.27
N PRO A 23 0.92 -4.34 -44.56
CA PRO A 23 0.08 -5.41 -45.09
C PRO A 23 0.71 -6.79 -44.88
N PHE A 24 -0.14 -7.76 -44.50
CA PHE A 24 0.20 -9.19 -44.51
C PHE A 24 0.18 -9.74 -45.94
N GLY A 25 1.28 -10.37 -46.36
CA GLY A 25 1.37 -11.22 -47.55
C GLY A 25 1.11 -12.70 -47.23
N PRO A 26 0.66 -13.51 -48.21
CA PRO A 26 0.10 -14.83 -47.96
C PRO A 26 1.19 -15.91 -47.91
N PHE A 27 1.05 -16.90 -47.01
CA PHE A 27 1.79 -18.15 -47.11
C PHE A 27 0.84 -19.34 -47.32
N SER A 28 1.30 -20.16 -48.26
CA SER A 28 0.66 -21.24 -48.97
C SER A 28 0.45 -22.51 -48.15
N SER A 29 -0.61 -23.21 -48.53
CA SER A 29 -0.91 -24.61 -48.25
C SER A 29 0.18 -25.59 -48.73
N SER A 30 0.51 -26.58 -47.92
CA SER A 30 0.96 -27.89 -48.42
C SER A 30 0.54 -29.01 -47.46
N SER A 31 -0.23 -29.92 -48.03
CA SER A 31 -0.69 -31.21 -47.52
C SER A 31 0.44 -32.24 -47.37
N SER A 32 0.39 -33.06 -46.32
CA SER A 32 0.66 -34.51 -46.42
C SER A 32 0.36 -35.23 -45.09
N SER A 33 -0.69 -36.04 -45.09
CA SER A 33 -0.87 -37.20 -44.21
C SER A 33 0.16 -38.30 -44.52
N PRO A 34 0.43 -39.23 -43.59
CA PRO A 34 -0.13 -40.56 -43.81
C PRO A 34 -0.61 -41.33 -42.56
N SER A 35 -1.66 -42.12 -42.84
CA SER A 35 -1.97 -43.49 -42.40
C SER A 35 -2.16 -43.88 -40.93
N ALA A 36 -3.30 -44.54 -40.75
CA ALA A 36 -3.84 -45.18 -39.56
C ALA A 36 -3.21 -46.55 -39.22
N SER A 37 -3.36 -46.95 -37.95
CA SER A 37 -3.59 -48.36 -37.58
C SER A 37 -4.39 -48.47 -36.27
N GLN A 38 -5.63 -48.92 -36.41
CA GLN A 38 -6.35 -49.94 -35.63
C GLN A 38 -6.09 -50.04 -34.11
N PHE A 39 -7.16 -49.91 -33.30
CA PHE A 39 -7.67 -50.98 -32.42
C PHE A 39 -9.12 -50.66 -31.98
N SER A 40 -9.96 -51.68 -32.01
CA SER A 40 -11.42 -51.69 -31.74
C SER A 40 -11.75 -52.02 -30.27
N PRO A 41 -13.01 -51.92 -29.84
CA PRO A 41 -13.41 -51.61 -28.46
C PRO A 41 -13.65 -52.86 -27.59
N VAL A 42 -13.58 -52.70 -26.28
CA VAL A 42 -14.04 -53.70 -25.31
C VAL A 42 -15.38 -53.29 -24.71
N THR A 43 -16.32 -54.23 -24.82
CA THR A 43 -17.72 -54.23 -24.40
C THR A 43 -17.93 -54.36 -22.89
N ALA A 44 -19.10 -53.90 -22.47
CA ALA A 44 -19.69 -54.06 -21.15
C ALA A 44 -19.96 -55.52 -20.74
N SER A 45 -19.97 -55.78 -19.42
CA SER A 45 -20.80 -56.80 -18.78
C SER A 45 -21.23 -56.36 -17.37
N ALA A 46 -22.52 -56.50 -17.10
CA ALA A 46 -23.17 -56.49 -15.78
C ALA A 46 -22.81 -57.79 -15.00
N ALA A 47 -23.21 -58.11 -13.77
CA ALA A 47 -24.19 -57.62 -12.81
C ALA A 47 -23.93 -58.26 -11.41
N ARG A 48 -24.74 -57.81 -10.43
CA ARG A 48 -25.05 -58.40 -9.08
C ARG A 48 -24.08 -58.00 -7.97
N GLY A 49 -24.51 -57.47 -6.82
CA GLY A 49 -25.83 -57.28 -6.23
C GLY A 49 -25.70 -57.48 -4.72
N LEU A 50 -26.28 -56.59 -3.90
CA LEU A 50 -26.74 -56.87 -2.53
C LEU A 50 -27.51 -55.66 -1.99
N SER A 51 -28.76 -55.92 -1.63
CA SER A 51 -29.70 -55.00 -0.99
C SER A 51 -29.46 -54.91 0.51
N PHE A 52 -29.79 -53.79 1.14
CA PHE A 52 -30.46 -53.81 2.45
C PHE A 52 -31.42 -52.63 2.61
N ARG A 53 -32.45 -52.90 3.41
CA ARG A 53 -33.80 -52.32 3.42
C ARG A 53 -33.93 -50.98 4.15
N SER A 54 -35.05 -50.33 3.82
CA SER A 54 -35.72 -49.19 4.45
C SER A 54 -36.32 -49.48 5.85
N SER A 55 -36.27 -48.46 6.71
CA SER A 55 -37.26 -48.05 7.72
C SER A 55 -36.73 -46.74 8.32
N GLY A 56 -37.47 -45.74 8.77
CA GLY A 56 -38.88 -45.51 9.03
C GLY A 56 -38.97 -44.13 9.70
N ILE A 57 -40.09 -43.46 9.49
CA ILE A 57 -40.49 -42.14 10.02
C ILE A 57 -40.39 -42.08 11.55
N LEU A 58 -39.96 -40.94 12.12
CA LEU A 58 -40.61 -40.23 13.25
C LEU A 58 -39.82 -38.99 13.69
N ASN A 59 -40.51 -37.84 13.66
CA ASN A 59 -40.20 -36.64 14.45
C ASN A 59 -40.67 -36.92 15.89
N PRO A 60 -39.95 -36.47 16.93
CA PRO A 60 -40.57 -35.44 17.77
C PRO A 60 -39.61 -34.46 18.50
N LEU A 61 -40.14 -33.25 18.69
CA LEU A 61 -40.10 -32.41 19.90
C LEU A 61 -38.75 -31.89 20.46
N ALA A 62 -38.76 -30.58 20.68
CA ALA A 62 -37.81 -29.81 21.48
C ALA A 62 -37.67 -30.34 22.92
N PRO A 63 -36.58 -29.93 23.61
CA PRO A 63 -36.72 -29.59 25.01
C PRO A 63 -36.15 -28.22 25.37
N GLU A 64 -36.70 -27.76 26.48
CA GLU A 64 -36.62 -26.46 27.13
C GLU A 64 -35.23 -26.09 27.66
N VAL A 65 -35.13 -24.79 27.90
CA VAL A 65 -34.20 -24.07 28.75
C VAL A 65 -33.99 -24.77 30.10
N SER A 66 -32.74 -25.07 30.45
CA SER A 66 -32.31 -25.16 31.84
C SER A 66 -31.02 -24.36 32.01
N GLY A 67 -31.07 -23.36 32.89
CA GLY A 67 -29.96 -22.48 33.19
C GLY A 67 -28.82 -23.20 33.91
N ARG A 68 -27.60 -22.95 33.43
CA ARG A 68 -26.39 -22.97 34.27
C ARG A 68 -25.55 -21.77 33.92
N GLN A 69 -25.53 -20.79 34.83
CA GLN A 69 -24.52 -19.73 34.86
C GLN A 69 -23.15 -20.39 35.09
N SER A 70 -22.31 -20.44 34.05
CA SER A 70 -20.88 -20.63 34.21
C SER A 70 -20.22 -19.27 34.34
N VAL A 71 -20.05 -18.84 35.60
CA VAL A 71 -19.16 -17.73 35.95
C VAL A 71 -17.74 -18.14 35.58
N VAL A 72 -17.22 -17.62 34.48
CA VAL A 72 -15.80 -17.77 34.13
C VAL A 72 -14.99 -16.89 35.09
N ARG A 73 -14.55 -17.50 36.20
CA ARG A 73 -13.55 -16.89 37.09
C ARG A 73 -12.21 -16.84 36.35
N PHE A 74 -11.84 -15.65 35.87
CA PHE A 74 -10.48 -15.38 35.41
C PHE A 74 -9.49 -15.67 36.54
N SER A 75 -8.59 -16.62 36.30
CA SER A 75 -7.57 -17.03 37.26
C SER A 75 -6.56 -15.89 37.48
N VAL A 76 -6.29 -15.57 38.75
CA VAL A 76 -5.25 -14.65 39.23
C VAL A 76 -3.86 -14.96 38.64
N LYS A 77 -3.63 -16.18 38.09
CA LYS A 77 -2.41 -16.54 37.36
C LYS A 77 -2.24 -15.81 36.03
N ALA A 78 -3.31 -15.44 35.32
CA ALA A 78 -3.21 -14.67 34.08
C ALA A 78 -2.77 -13.22 34.34
N LYS A 79 -3.26 -12.61 35.43
CA LYS A 79 -2.84 -11.29 35.91
C LYS A 79 -1.36 -11.27 36.33
N LYS A 80 -0.87 -12.33 36.99
CA LYS A 80 0.56 -12.44 37.37
C LYS A 80 1.49 -12.67 36.18
N LYS A 81 1.07 -13.41 35.13
CA LYS A 81 1.86 -13.54 33.89
C LYS A 81 1.91 -12.22 33.09
N PHE A 82 0.83 -11.43 33.12
CA PHE A 82 0.78 -10.10 32.51
C PHE A 82 1.70 -9.10 33.24
N MET A 83 1.73 -9.12 34.58
CA MET A 83 2.64 -8.26 35.36
C MET A 83 4.12 -8.69 35.27
N ALA A 84 4.41 -9.99 35.10
CA ALA A 84 5.78 -10.46 34.87
C ALA A 84 6.31 -10.06 33.49
N ALA A 85 5.45 -10.02 32.46
CA ALA A 85 5.79 -9.46 31.16
C ALA A 85 5.97 -7.93 31.21
N GLN A 86 5.29 -7.22 32.12
CA GLN A 86 5.50 -5.79 32.37
C GLN A 86 6.85 -5.46 33.00
N ALA A 87 7.41 -6.34 33.85
CA ALA A 87 8.75 -6.14 34.41
C ALA A 87 9.85 -6.23 33.34
N SER A 88 9.67 -7.10 32.33
CA SER A 88 10.58 -7.20 31.19
C SER A 88 10.43 -6.08 30.16
N VAL A 89 9.32 -5.32 30.17
CA VAL A 89 9.11 -4.15 29.29
C VAL A 89 9.66 -2.87 29.92
N GLN A 90 9.79 -2.80 31.25
CA GLN A 90 10.43 -1.67 31.95
C GLN A 90 11.95 -1.83 32.14
N GLN A 91 12.53 -3.01 31.90
CA GLN A 91 13.98 -3.23 31.99
C GLN A 91 14.76 -3.00 30.68
N VAL A 92 14.10 -2.65 29.57
CA VAL A 92 14.79 -2.35 28.30
C VAL A 92 15.28 -0.89 28.23
N ASP A 93 14.85 0.00 29.15
CA ASP A 93 15.19 1.43 29.14
C ASP A 93 16.12 1.89 30.29
N GLN A 94 16.75 0.98 31.04
CA GLN A 94 17.74 1.35 32.07
C GLN A 94 18.91 0.37 32.14
N GLU A 95 19.70 0.27 31.08
CA GLU A 95 21.10 -0.21 31.18
C GLU A 95 21.92 0.30 29.99
N SER A 96 22.49 1.50 30.13
CA SER A 96 23.71 1.91 29.42
C SER A 96 24.30 3.16 30.07
N SER A 97 24.78 3.01 31.31
CA SER A 97 25.84 3.88 31.83
C SER A 97 27.16 3.12 31.73
N VAL A 98 27.71 3.06 30.52
CA VAL A 98 29.10 2.63 30.32
C VAL A 98 29.94 3.89 30.19
N SER A 99 30.75 4.11 31.22
CA SER A 99 31.85 5.05 31.26
C SER A 99 32.93 4.65 30.25
N GLY A 100 33.23 5.52 29.29
CA GLY A 100 34.35 5.38 28.36
C GLY A 100 34.14 6.24 27.11
N GLY A 101 34.81 7.40 27.06
CA GLY A 101 34.75 8.31 25.92
C GLY A 101 35.54 7.76 24.73
N GLU A 102 34.87 6.97 23.90
CA GLU A 102 35.19 6.84 22.48
C GLU A 102 33.96 7.29 21.70
N THR A 103 34.06 8.43 21.02
CA THR A 103 33.02 8.88 20.09
C THR A 103 32.95 7.86 18.95
N LEU A 104 31.99 6.94 19.00
CA LEU A 104 31.78 5.94 17.94
C LEU A 104 31.54 6.68 16.62
N ARG A 105 32.42 6.46 15.65
CA ARG A 105 32.37 7.08 14.32
C ARG A 105 31.05 6.72 13.63
N ILE A 106 30.32 7.71 13.13
CA ILE A 106 29.04 7.48 12.42
C ILE A 106 29.37 7.09 10.98
N LYS A 107 29.44 5.78 10.70
CA LYS A 107 29.84 5.24 9.39
C LYS A 107 28.99 4.05 8.98
N LEU A 108 28.67 4.00 7.68
CA LEU A 108 28.02 2.87 7.02
C LEU A 108 29.00 1.69 6.93
N ARG A 109 28.49 0.46 7.06
CA ARG A 109 29.30 -0.74 6.76
C ARG A 109 29.53 -0.82 5.26
N SER A 110 30.78 -0.79 4.81
CA SER A 110 31.13 -0.88 3.38
C SER A 110 31.45 -2.31 2.95
N LEU A 111 30.87 -2.74 1.83
CA LEU A 111 30.96 -4.09 1.26
C LEU A 111 31.22 -4.00 -0.24
N ARG A 112 31.92 -4.98 -0.83
CA ARG A 112 32.13 -5.06 -2.28
C ARG A 112 31.42 -6.28 -2.84
N LEU A 113 30.59 -6.09 -3.86
CA LEU A 113 29.76 -7.17 -4.40
C LEU A 113 30.57 -8.38 -4.90
N SER A 114 31.74 -8.14 -5.51
CA SER A 114 32.61 -9.21 -6.01
C SER A 114 33.23 -10.09 -4.92
N GLU A 115 33.17 -9.66 -3.65
CA GLU A 115 33.72 -10.39 -2.50
C GLU A 115 32.65 -11.18 -1.74
N LEU A 116 31.37 -11.03 -2.12
CA LEU A 116 30.25 -11.67 -1.45
C LEU A 116 29.77 -12.90 -2.20
N ASP A 117 29.43 -13.95 -1.45
CA ASP A 117 28.73 -15.10 -2.00
C ASP A 117 27.22 -14.83 -2.18
N SER A 118 26.52 -15.74 -2.86
CA SER A 118 25.10 -15.58 -3.13
C SER A 118 24.22 -15.59 -1.87
N SER A 119 24.66 -16.23 -0.79
CA SER A 119 23.96 -16.24 0.49
C SER A 119 24.10 -14.91 1.22
N GLU A 120 25.30 -14.34 1.23
CA GLU A 120 25.59 -13.03 1.78
C GLU A 120 24.80 -11.93 1.05
N ILE A 121 24.80 -11.95 -0.29
CA ILE A 121 24.02 -11.02 -1.12
C ILE A 121 22.52 -11.11 -0.79
N ARG A 122 21.98 -12.32 -0.63
CA ARG A 122 20.58 -12.50 -0.20
C ARG A 122 20.34 -11.97 1.21
N GLY A 123 21.31 -12.13 2.11
CA GLY A 123 21.25 -11.61 3.47
C GLY A 123 21.12 -10.08 3.54
N LEU A 124 21.70 -9.35 2.58
CA LEU A 124 21.64 -7.88 2.53
C LEU A 124 20.23 -7.31 2.28
N GLN A 125 19.27 -8.13 1.84
CA GLN A 125 17.88 -7.70 1.68
C GLN A 125 17.12 -7.62 3.02
N ALA A 126 17.70 -8.16 4.11
CA ALA A 126 17.03 -8.19 5.40
C ALA A 126 16.98 -6.79 6.02
N ARG A 127 15.77 -6.39 6.43
CA ARG A 127 15.53 -5.14 7.14
C ARG A 127 15.57 -5.34 8.66
N PRO A 128 15.93 -4.31 9.43
CA PRO A 128 15.86 -4.33 10.90
C PRO A 128 14.40 -4.26 11.36
N ARG A 129 13.64 -5.36 11.24
CA ARG A 129 12.24 -5.43 11.67
C ARG A 129 12.03 -6.45 12.78
N ILE A 130 11.09 -6.16 13.67
CA ILE A 130 10.58 -7.16 14.61
C ILE A 130 9.69 -8.16 13.84
N ASP A 131 9.80 -9.43 14.21
CA ASP A 131 8.95 -10.49 13.67
C ASP A 131 7.46 -10.17 13.90
N PHE A 132 6.66 -10.18 12.82
CA PHE A 132 5.22 -9.89 12.84
C PHE A 132 4.46 -10.78 13.83
N SER A 133 4.88 -12.04 14.01
CA SER A 133 4.22 -12.95 14.94
C SER A 133 4.25 -12.42 16.38
N LYS A 134 5.38 -11.82 16.79
CA LYS A 134 5.56 -11.23 18.12
C LYS A 134 4.74 -9.94 18.26
N ILE A 135 4.75 -9.08 17.23
CA ILE A 135 3.97 -7.83 17.27
C ILE A 135 2.46 -8.12 17.30
N HIS A 136 1.98 -9.14 16.58
CA HIS A 136 0.57 -9.54 16.63
C HIS A 136 0.12 -9.92 18.04
N GLY A 137 0.98 -10.53 18.86
CA GLY A 137 0.69 -10.81 20.27
C GLY A 137 0.48 -9.57 21.13
N ILE A 138 1.05 -8.42 20.73
CA ILE A 138 0.89 -7.13 21.40
C ILE A 138 -0.35 -6.39 20.87
N VAL A 139 -0.55 -6.42 19.55
CA VAL A 139 -1.60 -5.66 18.85
C VAL A 139 -2.98 -6.33 18.95
N GLY A 140 -3.04 -7.66 18.90
CA GLY A 140 -4.29 -8.43 18.94
C GLY A 140 -5.21 -8.06 20.12
N PRO A 141 -4.70 -8.00 21.36
CA PRO A 141 -5.50 -7.56 22.51
C PRO A 141 -6.08 -6.15 22.34
N ILE A 142 -5.31 -5.20 21.80
CA ILE A 142 -5.80 -3.81 21.58
C ILE A 142 -6.94 -3.81 20.56
N VAL A 143 -6.78 -4.56 19.46
CA VAL A 143 -7.80 -4.66 18.41
C VAL A 143 -9.10 -5.26 18.96
N GLU A 144 -9.01 -6.29 19.78
CA GLU A 144 -10.19 -6.95 20.34
C GLU A 144 -10.89 -6.09 21.41
N GLU A 145 -10.12 -5.37 22.24
CA GLU A 145 -10.70 -4.43 23.22
C GLU A 145 -11.49 -3.31 22.53
N VAL A 146 -10.98 -2.75 21.43
CA VAL A 146 -11.72 -1.74 20.64
C VAL A 146 -12.98 -2.33 20.00
N ARG A 147 -12.92 -3.57 19.51
CA ARG A 147 -14.10 -4.27 18.98
C ARG A 147 -15.19 -4.43 20.04
N GLN A 148 -14.82 -4.75 21.28
CA GLN A 148 -15.77 -5.05 22.36
C GLN A 148 -16.31 -3.81 23.08
N ARG A 149 -15.47 -2.78 23.25
CA ARG A 149 -15.78 -1.60 24.09
C ARG A 149 -15.84 -0.28 23.32
N GLY A 150 -15.64 -0.28 22.00
CA GLY A 150 -15.80 0.90 21.17
C GLY A 150 -14.95 2.09 21.61
N ASP A 151 -15.58 3.26 21.69
CA ASP A 151 -14.96 4.54 22.04
C ASP A 151 -14.29 4.54 23.42
N GLU A 152 -14.79 3.73 24.36
CA GLU A 152 -14.22 3.63 25.71
C GLU A 152 -12.77 3.11 25.66
N ALA A 153 -12.55 2.01 24.92
CA ALA A 153 -11.21 1.45 24.73
C ALA A 153 -10.31 2.41 23.96
N VAL A 154 -10.83 3.11 22.95
CA VAL A 154 -10.05 4.12 22.21
C VAL A 154 -9.56 5.22 23.15
N LYS A 155 -10.45 5.80 23.98
CA LYS A 155 -10.09 6.81 24.98
C LYS A 155 -9.05 6.31 25.97
N GLU A 156 -9.20 5.07 26.46
CA GLU A 156 -8.25 4.46 27.40
C GLU A 156 -6.85 4.35 26.79
N TYR A 157 -6.74 3.84 25.56
CA TYR A 157 -5.46 3.70 24.87
C TYR A 157 -4.85 5.04 24.46
N THR A 158 -5.66 6.02 24.05
CA THR A 158 -5.20 7.39 23.79
C THR A 158 -4.66 8.05 25.06
N SER A 159 -5.32 7.91 26.21
CA SER A 159 -4.81 8.40 27.50
C SER A 159 -3.51 7.70 27.89
N LYS A 160 -3.44 6.38 27.68
CA LYS A 160 -2.27 5.56 28.02
C LYS A 160 -1.03 5.92 27.18
N PHE A 161 -1.18 5.99 25.87
CA PHE A 161 -0.06 6.12 24.93
C PHE A 161 0.23 7.57 24.55
N ASP A 162 -0.81 8.35 24.22
CA ASP A 162 -0.69 9.73 23.75
C ASP A 162 -0.78 10.77 24.88
N LYS A 163 -1.06 10.32 26.12
CA LYS A 163 -1.19 11.15 27.32
C LYS A 163 -2.29 12.20 27.24
N ALA A 164 -3.29 11.96 26.40
CA ALA A 164 -4.42 12.85 26.16
C ALA A 164 -5.73 12.25 26.69
N ASN A 165 -6.43 13.01 27.55
CA ASN A 165 -7.76 12.63 28.03
C ASN A 165 -8.83 13.29 27.16
N LEU A 166 -9.56 12.51 26.37
CA LEU A 166 -10.52 13.02 25.41
C LEU A 166 -11.97 12.85 25.89
N ASN A 167 -12.76 13.92 25.76
CA ASN A 167 -14.22 13.85 25.85
C ASN A 167 -14.82 13.30 24.55
N THR A 168 -14.38 13.86 23.42
CA THR A 168 -14.80 13.52 22.06
C THR A 168 -13.66 12.83 21.32
N VAL A 169 -13.95 11.67 20.72
CA VAL A 169 -12.99 10.85 19.96
C VAL A 169 -13.01 11.20 18.48
N VAL A 170 -14.19 11.50 17.94
CA VAL A 170 -14.39 11.81 16.52
C VAL A 170 -15.05 13.17 16.36
N GLU A 171 -14.47 13.99 15.49
CA GLU A 171 -15.00 15.29 15.10
C GLU A 171 -15.49 15.23 13.65
N LEU A 172 -16.62 15.90 13.37
CA LEU A 172 -17.01 16.18 11.99
C LEU A 172 -16.14 17.31 11.45
N VAL A 173 -15.47 17.07 10.33
CA VAL A 173 -14.54 18.04 9.75
C VAL A 173 -15.25 19.33 9.36
N ALA A 174 -16.53 19.26 8.96
CA ALA A 174 -17.34 20.43 8.61
C ALA A 174 -17.52 21.39 9.80
N ASP A 175 -17.62 20.87 11.02
CA ASP A 175 -17.94 21.65 12.23
C ASP A 175 -16.70 22.33 12.83
N LEU A 176 -15.50 21.85 12.49
CA LEU A 176 -14.26 22.47 12.94
C LEU A 176 -14.04 23.83 12.25
N PRO A 177 -13.49 24.85 12.94
CA PRO A 177 -13.06 26.08 12.27
C PRO A 177 -11.91 25.79 11.31
N VAL A 178 -11.76 26.62 10.27
CA VAL A 178 -10.54 26.60 9.45
C VAL A 178 -9.40 27.12 10.35
N PRO A 179 -8.33 26.35 10.57
CA PRO A 179 -7.24 26.79 11.41
C PRO A 179 -6.51 27.97 10.78
N GLU A 180 -6.08 28.92 11.60
CA GLU A 180 -5.19 30.00 11.20
C GLU A 180 -3.76 29.44 11.15
N LEU A 181 -3.14 29.54 9.97
CA LEU A 181 -1.76 29.12 9.74
C LEU A 181 -0.94 30.33 9.32
N ASP A 182 0.36 30.27 9.58
CA ASP A 182 1.31 31.19 8.96
C ASP A 182 1.10 31.23 7.43
N PRO A 183 1.06 32.43 6.79
CA PRO A 183 0.78 32.53 5.36
C PRO A 183 1.76 31.78 4.47
N GLU A 184 3.05 31.71 4.84
CA GLU A 184 4.07 31.00 4.06
C GLU A 184 3.88 29.48 4.20
N VAL A 185 3.59 29.00 5.42
CA VAL A 185 3.24 27.59 5.66
C VAL A 185 2.01 27.18 4.86
N LYS A 186 0.95 28.00 4.89
CA LYS A 186 -0.27 27.76 4.13
C LYS A 186 0.02 27.70 2.62
N ALA A 187 0.82 28.65 2.11
CA ALA A 187 1.19 28.69 0.70
C ALA A 187 1.97 27.43 0.27
N ALA A 188 2.88 26.93 1.10
CA ALA A 188 3.63 25.70 0.83
C ALA A 188 2.69 24.48 0.72
N PHE A 189 1.74 24.31 1.65
CA PHE A 189 0.76 23.23 1.56
C PHE A 189 -0.20 23.39 0.38
N ASP A 190 -0.49 24.61 -0.05
CA ASP A 190 -1.29 24.87 -1.24
C ASP A 190 -0.57 24.45 -2.52
N VAL A 191 0.75 24.69 -2.63
CA VAL A 191 1.58 24.20 -3.73
C VAL A 191 1.61 22.67 -3.74
N ALA A 192 1.85 22.04 -2.58
CA ALA A 192 1.85 20.58 -2.45
C ALA A 192 0.50 19.98 -2.89
N TYR A 193 -0.61 20.51 -2.38
CA TYR A 193 -1.95 20.07 -2.77
C TYR A 193 -2.17 20.17 -4.28
N ALA A 194 -1.78 21.28 -4.91
CA ALA A 194 -1.97 21.49 -6.35
C ALA A 194 -1.20 20.46 -7.18
N ASN A 195 0.06 20.19 -6.84
CA ASN A 195 0.89 19.22 -7.56
C ASN A 195 0.40 17.79 -7.35
N ILE A 196 0.06 17.40 -6.12
CA ILE A 196 -0.50 16.08 -5.80
C ILE A 196 -1.83 15.86 -6.53
N GLN A 197 -2.71 16.86 -6.52
CA GLN A 197 -3.98 16.80 -7.24
C GLN A 197 -3.76 16.66 -8.74
N CYS A 198 -2.85 17.43 -9.33
CA CYS A 198 -2.51 17.37 -10.74
C CYS A 198 -2.06 15.96 -11.15
N PHE A 199 -1.11 15.38 -10.42
CA PHE A 199 -0.55 14.07 -10.71
C PHE A 199 -1.59 12.94 -10.58
N HIS A 200 -2.39 12.94 -9.50
CA HIS A 200 -3.38 11.90 -9.26
C HIS A 200 -4.60 12.03 -10.18
N ALA A 201 -5.03 13.25 -10.52
CA ALA A 201 -6.14 13.44 -11.47
C ALA A 201 -5.78 12.94 -12.88
N ALA A 202 -4.51 13.07 -13.29
CA ALA A 202 -4.04 12.55 -14.57
C ALA A 202 -4.24 11.03 -14.73
N GLN A 203 -4.27 10.28 -13.61
CA GLN A 203 -4.46 8.81 -13.60
C GLN A 203 -5.89 8.38 -13.98
N GLN A 204 -6.88 9.28 -13.95
CA GLN A 204 -8.25 8.96 -14.40
C GLN A 204 -8.31 8.50 -15.87
N LYS A 205 -7.34 8.95 -16.69
CA LYS A 205 -7.25 8.65 -18.13
C LYS A 205 -7.16 7.16 -18.45
N THR A 206 -6.70 6.33 -17.51
CA THR A 206 -6.45 4.90 -17.71
C THR A 206 -7.47 3.98 -17.01
N GLN A 207 -8.49 4.54 -16.36
CA GLN A 207 -9.39 3.75 -15.51
C GLN A 207 -10.45 2.94 -16.30
N SER A 208 -11.02 3.51 -17.36
CA SER A 208 -12.07 2.84 -18.15
C SER A 208 -11.54 2.17 -19.40
N VAL A 209 -12.04 0.96 -19.67
CA VAL A 209 -11.76 0.19 -20.89
C VAL A 209 -13.08 -0.28 -21.46
N GLU A 210 -13.26 -0.21 -22.78
CA GLU A 210 -14.42 -0.77 -23.48
C GLU A 210 -13.94 -1.45 -24.77
N VAL A 211 -14.32 -2.71 -24.95
CA VAL A 211 -13.87 -3.57 -26.04
C VAL A 211 -15.03 -4.44 -26.53
N GLU A 212 -15.23 -4.51 -27.84
CA GLU A 212 -16.04 -5.54 -28.46
C GLU A 212 -15.13 -6.72 -28.83
N THR A 213 -15.25 -7.82 -28.09
CA THR A 213 -14.35 -8.98 -28.24
C THR A 213 -14.69 -9.83 -29.46
N MET A 214 -15.96 -9.79 -29.86
CA MET A 214 -16.48 -10.29 -31.13
C MET A 214 -17.77 -9.52 -31.45
N PRO A 215 -18.21 -9.48 -32.73
CA PRO A 215 -19.43 -8.78 -33.10
C PRO A 215 -20.62 -9.17 -32.22
N GLY A 216 -21.21 -8.18 -31.55
CA GLY A 216 -22.34 -8.36 -30.66
C GLY A 216 -21.99 -8.75 -29.21
N VAL A 217 -20.71 -8.83 -28.83
CA VAL A 217 -20.23 -9.15 -27.46
C VAL A 217 -19.34 -8.01 -26.97
N ARG A 218 -19.92 -7.11 -26.17
CA ARG A 218 -19.23 -5.95 -25.61
C ARG A 218 -18.87 -6.16 -24.15
N CYS A 219 -17.62 -5.85 -23.80
CA CYS A 219 -17.05 -5.93 -22.47
C CYS A 219 -16.52 -4.54 -22.06
N LYS A 220 -16.76 -4.14 -20.82
CA LYS A 220 -16.34 -2.86 -20.28
C LYS A 220 -15.79 -3.02 -18.87
N ARG A 221 -14.81 -2.20 -18.50
CA ARG A 221 -14.31 -2.01 -17.13
C ARG A 221 -14.64 -0.60 -16.68
N VAL A 222 -15.31 -0.47 -15.54
CA VAL A 222 -15.75 0.82 -15.00
C VAL A 222 -15.25 1.00 -13.56
N ALA A 223 -14.59 2.13 -13.29
CA ALA A 223 -14.17 2.49 -11.94
C ALA A 223 -15.35 2.94 -11.07
N ARG A 224 -15.33 2.55 -9.80
CA ARG A 224 -16.25 2.99 -8.74
C ARG A 224 -15.46 3.28 -7.49
N ALA A 225 -15.69 4.42 -6.85
CA ALA A 225 -15.08 4.74 -5.57
C ALA A 225 -15.35 3.64 -4.53
N ILE A 226 -14.37 3.37 -3.68
CA ILE A 226 -14.62 2.77 -2.38
C ILE A 226 -15.41 3.80 -1.57
N ASN A 227 -16.52 3.38 -0.96
CA ASN A 227 -17.45 4.34 -0.35
C ASN A 227 -16.85 4.97 0.91
N ASN A 228 -16.29 4.12 1.78
CA ASN A 228 -15.78 4.52 3.08
C ASN A 228 -14.30 4.16 3.19
N VAL A 229 -13.43 5.15 3.41
CA VAL A 229 -11.99 4.96 3.54
C VAL A 229 -11.48 5.59 4.84
N GLY A 230 -10.56 4.89 5.50
CA GLY A 230 -9.85 5.36 6.67
C GLY A 230 -8.41 5.70 6.32
N LEU A 231 -7.93 6.87 6.73
CA LEU A 231 -6.64 7.43 6.39
C LEU A 231 -5.86 7.63 7.69
N TYR A 232 -4.85 6.80 7.93
CA TYR A 232 -3.99 6.93 9.10
C TYR A 232 -2.85 7.91 8.81
N ILE A 233 -2.77 8.96 9.61
CA ILE A 233 -1.74 9.99 9.56
C ILE A 233 -0.85 9.83 10.80
N PRO A 234 0.44 9.48 10.63
CA PRO A 234 1.33 9.35 11.77
C PRO A 234 1.46 10.65 12.56
N GLY A 235 1.59 10.49 13.88
CA GLY A 235 1.97 11.52 14.82
C GLY A 235 2.86 10.93 15.92
N GLY A 236 3.05 11.68 17.01
CA GLY A 236 3.93 11.30 18.11
C GLY A 236 5.19 12.14 18.12
N THR A 237 6.36 11.57 17.79
CA THR A 237 7.65 12.29 17.82
C THR A 237 7.83 13.25 16.65
N ALA A 238 7.06 13.08 15.57
CA ALA A 238 6.90 14.02 14.47
C ALA A 238 5.45 13.94 13.97
N VAL A 239 4.89 15.06 13.53
CA VAL A 239 3.56 15.12 12.91
C VAL A 239 3.71 15.29 11.41
N LEU A 240 2.94 14.55 10.60
CA LEU A 240 3.11 14.50 9.14
C LEU A 240 1.87 15.00 8.36
N PRO A 241 1.63 16.33 8.26
CA PRO A 241 0.52 16.87 7.47
C PRO A 241 0.64 16.56 5.97
N SER A 242 1.84 16.36 5.45
CA SER A 242 2.07 15.91 4.07
C SER A 242 1.34 14.61 3.77
N THR A 243 1.36 13.63 4.69
CA THR A 243 0.62 12.37 4.55
C THR A 243 -0.89 12.59 4.46
N ALA A 244 -1.43 13.61 5.12
CA ALA A 244 -2.85 13.94 5.01
C ALA A 244 -3.21 14.34 3.57
N LEU A 245 -2.35 15.10 2.88
CA LEU A 245 -2.52 15.41 1.46
C LEU A 245 -2.37 14.17 0.59
N MET A 246 -1.32 13.38 0.80
CA MET A 246 -1.02 12.18 0.01
C MET A 246 -2.17 11.16 0.03
N LEU A 247 -2.93 11.08 1.12
CA LEU A 247 -4.06 10.16 1.23
C LEU A 247 -5.41 10.80 0.87
N ALA A 248 -5.69 12.01 1.36
CA ALA A 248 -7.02 12.60 1.20
C ALA A 248 -7.25 13.16 -0.21
N VAL A 249 -6.22 13.65 -0.89
CA VAL A 249 -6.36 14.18 -2.26
C VAL A 249 -6.81 13.11 -3.26
N PRO A 250 -6.17 11.93 -3.37
CA PRO A 250 -6.69 10.87 -4.24
C PRO A 250 -8.05 10.33 -3.81
N ALA A 251 -8.37 10.29 -2.51
CA ALA A 251 -9.72 9.94 -2.03
C ALA A 251 -10.79 10.93 -2.52
N GLN A 252 -10.47 12.23 -2.50
CA GLN A 252 -11.32 13.30 -3.03
C GLN A 252 -11.56 13.13 -4.52
N ILE A 253 -10.49 12.91 -5.31
CA ILE A 253 -10.56 12.72 -6.77
C ILE A 253 -11.36 11.47 -7.13
N ALA A 254 -11.21 10.39 -6.35
CA ALA A 254 -11.99 9.16 -6.54
C ALA A 254 -13.48 9.35 -6.24
N GLY A 255 -13.84 10.32 -5.40
CA GLY A 255 -15.21 10.55 -4.95
C GLY A 255 -15.65 9.61 -3.81
N CYS A 256 -14.72 9.27 -2.90
CA CYS A 256 -15.05 8.56 -1.67
C CYS A 256 -16.06 9.37 -0.84
N LYS A 257 -17.10 8.71 -0.31
CA LYS A 257 -18.21 9.40 0.37
C LYS A 257 -17.90 9.69 1.84
N THR A 258 -17.27 8.73 2.51
CA THR A 258 -16.83 8.86 3.90
C THR A 258 -15.32 8.73 3.94
N VAL A 259 -14.64 9.76 4.44
CA VAL A 259 -13.19 9.80 4.55
C VAL A 259 -12.87 10.13 6.01
N VAL A 260 -12.41 9.12 6.75
CA VAL A 260 -12.04 9.24 8.17
C VAL A 260 -10.53 9.45 8.25
N VAL A 261 -10.08 10.60 8.75
CA VAL A 261 -8.66 10.88 9.00
C VAL A 261 -8.34 10.55 10.45
N ALA A 262 -7.53 9.52 10.70
CA ALA A 262 -7.05 9.17 12.03
C ALA A 262 -5.68 9.79 12.30
N THR A 263 -5.55 10.52 13.39
CA THR A 263 -4.28 11.09 13.84
C THR A 263 -4.25 11.14 15.37
N PRO A 264 -3.14 10.76 16.03
CA PRO A 264 -3.04 10.90 17.48
C PRO A 264 -3.14 12.38 17.88
N PRO A 265 -3.85 12.70 18.99
CA PRO A 265 -3.88 14.04 19.53
C PRO A 265 -2.55 14.39 20.21
N ARG A 266 -2.32 15.69 20.40
CA ARG A 266 -1.31 16.19 21.34
C ARG A 266 -1.75 15.88 22.78
N PRO A 267 -0.84 15.94 23.78
CA PRO A 267 -1.19 15.68 25.18
C PRO A 267 -2.33 16.56 25.74
N ASP A 268 -2.50 17.76 25.20
CA ASP A 268 -3.61 18.68 25.52
C ASP A 268 -4.95 18.29 24.85
N GLY A 269 -4.97 17.22 24.07
CA GLY A 269 -6.13 16.75 23.31
C GLY A 269 -6.37 17.46 21.98
N SER A 270 -5.54 18.44 21.59
CA SER A 270 -5.66 19.15 20.31
C SER A 270 -5.07 18.34 19.14
N ILE A 271 -5.45 18.69 17.92
CA ILE A 271 -4.89 18.12 16.68
C ILE A 271 -4.00 19.19 16.02
N CYS A 272 -2.97 18.75 15.32
CA CYS A 272 -2.09 19.64 14.59
C CYS A 272 -2.90 20.48 13.57
N PRO A 273 -2.81 21.83 13.62
CA PRO A 273 -3.64 22.69 12.78
C PRO A 273 -3.38 22.45 11.28
N GLU A 274 -2.16 22.12 10.89
CA GLU A 274 -1.80 21.80 9.50
C GLU A 274 -2.49 20.50 9.02
N VAL A 275 -2.66 19.50 9.89
CA VAL A 275 -3.41 18.28 9.57
C VAL A 275 -4.89 18.60 9.37
N VAL A 276 -5.48 19.42 10.26
CA VAL A 276 -6.88 19.88 10.12
C VAL A 276 -7.06 20.69 8.83
N TYR A 277 -6.12 21.56 8.50
CA TYR A 277 -6.12 22.33 7.26
C TYR A 277 -6.12 21.43 6.03
N CYS A 278 -5.19 20.47 5.97
CA CYS A 278 -5.09 19.53 4.86
C CYS A 278 -6.34 18.65 4.73
N ALA A 279 -6.85 18.13 5.85
CA ALA A 279 -8.08 17.33 5.91
C ALA A 279 -9.29 18.11 5.37
N LYS A 280 -9.46 19.38 5.78
CA LYS A 280 -10.51 20.26 5.24
C LYS A 280 -10.34 20.52 3.75
N LYS A 281 -9.13 20.88 3.33
CA LYS A 281 -8.83 21.23 1.93
C LYS A 281 -9.10 20.06 0.98
N ALA A 282 -8.79 18.84 1.41
CA ALA A 282 -9.02 17.61 0.65
C ALA A 282 -10.41 16.97 0.90
N GLY A 283 -11.30 17.63 1.64
CA GLY A 283 -12.69 17.16 1.80
C GLY A 283 -12.84 15.90 2.66
N ALA A 284 -11.97 15.68 3.63
CA ALA A 284 -12.19 14.64 4.64
C ALA A 284 -13.50 14.91 5.40
N THR A 285 -14.20 13.85 5.82
CA THR A 285 -15.51 14.00 6.48
C THR A 285 -15.41 13.92 8.00
N HIS A 286 -14.52 13.08 8.52
CA HIS A 286 -14.34 12.88 9.96
C HIS A 286 -12.85 12.95 10.34
N ILE A 287 -12.55 13.43 11.54
CA ILE A 287 -11.24 13.28 12.18
C ILE A 287 -11.40 12.40 13.41
N LEU A 288 -10.73 11.25 13.40
CA LEU A 288 -10.54 10.37 14.55
C LEU A 288 -9.29 10.79 15.31
N LYS A 289 -9.47 11.26 16.55
CA LYS A 289 -8.41 11.72 17.46
C LYS A 289 -7.76 10.52 18.19
N ALA A 290 -7.15 9.63 17.43
CA ALA A 290 -6.45 8.46 17.94
C ALA A 290 -5.30 8.06 17.01
N GLY A 291 -4.21 7.54 17.59
CA GLY A 291 -3.12 6.90 16.86
C GLY A 291 -3.08 5.38 17.06
N GLY A 292 -2.00 4.75 16.61
CA GLY A 292 -1.66 3.36 16.92
C GLY A 292 -2.68 2.32 16.43
N ALA A 293 -2.58 1.12 17.01
CA ALA A 293 -3.46 0.01 16.67
C ALA A 293 -4.93 0.27 17.02
N GLN A 294 -5.19 1.05 18.07
CA GLN A 294 -6.54 1.41 18.50
C GLN A 294 -7.28 2.25 17.44
N ALA A 295 -6.59 3.15 16.74
CA ALA A 295 -7.20 3.93 15.67
C ALA A 295 -7.52 3.07 14.44
N VAL A 296 -6.60 2.16 14.06
CA VAL A 296 -6.84 1.21 12.97
C VAL A 296 -8.03 0.31 13.29
N ALA A 297 -8.13 -0.19 14.51
CA ALA A 297 -9.25 -1.01 14.98
C ALA A 297 -10.58 -0.24 14.97
N ALA A 298 -10.58 1.02 15.43
CA ALA A 298 -11.77 1.86 15.44
C ALA A 298 -12.33 2.11 14.03
N MET A 299 -11.45 2.38 13.05
CA MET A 299 -11.86 2.52 11.66
C MET A 299 -12.35 1.19 11.05
N ALA A 300 -11.70 0.07 11.38
CA ALA A 300 -12.03 -1.24 10.80
C ALA A 300 -13.38 -1.77 11.29
N TRP A 301 -13.61 -1.75 12.60
CA TRP A 301 -14.85 -2.25 13.20
C TRP A 301 -15.97 -1.22 13.19
N GLY A 302 -15.62 0.08 13.17
CA GLY A 302 -16.50 1.14 13.61
C GLY A 302 -16.60 1.17 15.14
N THR A 303 -17.00 2.31 15.67
CA THR A 303 -17.37 2.50 17.08
C THR A 303 -18.68 3.29 17.16
N GLU A 304 -19.09 3.69 18.36
CA GLU A 304 -20.25 4.56 18.57
C GLU A 304 -20.12 5.90 17.80
N SER A 305 -18.90 6.44 17.71
CA SER A 305 -18.63 7.70 17.01
C SER A 305 -17.80 7.56 15.72
N CYS A 306 -16.97 6.52 15.58
CA CYS A 306 -16.13 6.32 14.40
C CYS A 306 -16.86 5.51 13.33
N PRO A 307 -17.03 6.04 12.10
CA PRO A 307 -17.57 5.27 11.00
C PRO A 307 -16.69 4.05 10.69
N LYS A 308 -17.32 2.90 10.45
CA LYS A 308 -16.64 1.72 9.86
C LYS A 308 -16.25 2.03 8.41
N VAL A 309 -15.01 1.72 8.05
CA VAL A 309 -14.49 1.91 6.69
C VAL A 309 -14.29 0.58 5.95
N ASP A 310 -14.22 0.64 4.63
CA ASP A 310 -14.05 -0.55 3.76
C ASP A 310 -12.57 -0.77 3.38
N LYS A 311 -11.76 0.29 3.46
CA LYS A 311 -10.31 0.23 3.26
C LYS A 311 -9.58 1.20 4.16
N ILE A 312 -8.49 0.74 4.79
CA ILE A 312 -7.60 1.58 5.61
C ILE A 312 -6.29 1.79 4.86
N LEU A 313 -5.86 3.04 4.73
CA LEU A 313 -4.65 3.45 4.05
C LEU A 313 -3.76 4.28 4.99
N GLY A 314 -2.48 4.34 4.66
CA GLY A 314 -1.52 5.22 5.32
C GLY A 314 -0.34 4.48 5.95
N PRO A 315 0.79 5.16 6.08
CA PRO A 315 2.00 4.62 6.70
C PRO A 315 1.86 4.59 8.21
N GLY A 316 2.76 3.89 8.89
CA GLY A 316 2.83 3.96 10.34
C GLY A 316 3.96 3.13 10.91
N ASN A 317 4.16 3.26 12.21
CA ASN A 317 5.11 2.38 12.89
C ASN A 317 4.67 0.91 12.79
N GLN A 318 5.56 0.01 13.20
CA GLN A 318 5.32 -1.43 13.18
C GLN A 318 4.01 -1.90 13.85
N TYR A 319 3.49 -1.19 14.86
CA TYR A 319 2.23 -1.54 15.52
C TYR A 319 1.01 -1.22 14.65
N VAL A 320 1.03 -0.06 13.98
CA VAL A 320 -0.01 0.34 13.02
C VAL A 320 -0.03 -0.63 11.85
N THR A 321 1.15 -0.94 11.30
CA THR A 321 1.29 -1.87 10.18
C THR A 321 0.84 -3.29 10.55
N ALA A 322 1.21 -3.78 11.73
CA ALA A 322 0.71 -5.06 12.23
C ALA A 322 -0.81 -5.05 12.46
N ALA A 323 -1.39 -3.95 12.95
CA ALA A 323 -2.84 -3.84 13.13
C ALA A 323 -3.57 -3.91 11.78
N LYS A 324 -3.10 -3.17 10.77
CA LYS A 324 -3.59 -3.22 9.38
C LYS A 324 -3.54 -4.64 8.83
N MET A 325 -2.40 -5.32 8.97
CA MET A 325 -2.19 -6.69 8.49
C MET A 325 -3.06 -7.73 9.22
N LEU A 326 -3.34 -7.53 10.50
CA LEU A 326 -4.23 -8.39 11.28
C LEU A 326 -5.69 -8.19 10.88
N LEU A 327 -6.13 -6.94 10.74
CA LEU A 327 -7.52 -6.60 10.47
C LEU A 327 -7.99 -6.96 9.05
N GLN A 328 -7.11 -6.95 8.05
CA GLN A 328 -7.48 -7.40 6.69
C GLN A 328 -7.89 -8.89 6.63
N ASN A 329 -7.52 -9.68 7.64
CA ASN A 329 -7.86 -11.10 7.76
C ASN A 329 -9.00 -11.35 8.76
N SER A 330 -9.65 -10.28 9.23
CA SER A 330 -10.69 -10.36 10.26
C SER A 330 -12.10 -10.25 9.68
N GLU A 331 -13.09 -10.58 10.51
CA GLU A 331 -14.52 -10.40 10.21
C GLU A 331 -14.95 -8.91 10.10
N ALA A 332 -14.02 -7.96 10.18
CA ALA A 332 -14.30 -6.53 9.98
C ALA A 332 -14.63 -6.21 8.52
N MET A 333 -14.33 -7.13 7.60
CA MET A 333 -14.53 -6.95 6.15
C MET A 333 -13.88 -5.64 5.68
N VAL A 334 -12.59 -5.50 5.96
CA VAL A 334 -11.79 -4.33 5.64
C VAL A 334 -10.58 -4.77 4.82
N SER A 335 -10.21 -3.98 3.83
CA SER A 335 -8.94 -4.15 3.11
C SER A 335 -7.93 -3.10 3.57
N ILE A 336 -6.66 -3.27 3.19
CA ILE A 336 -5.62 -2.26 3.38
C ILE A 336 -4.99 -1.89 2.04
N ASP A 337 -4.27 -0.78 1.99
CA ASP A 337 -3.39 -0.44 0.87
C ASP A 337 -2.21 -1.41 0.77
N MET A 338 -1.33 -1.42 1.78
CA MET A 338 -0.09 -2.20 1.81
C MET A 338 0.52 -2.19 3.22
N PRO A 339 1.48 -3.09 3.49
CA PRO A 339 2.41 -2.94 4.60
C PRO A 339 3.38 -1.78 4.32
N ALA A 340 3.29 -0.72 5.11
CA ALA A 340 4.14 0.46 5.04
C ALA A 340 4.77 0.66 6.43
N GLY A 341 5.96 0.09 6.62
CA GLY A 341 6.72 0.11 7.87
C GLY A 341 7.68 1.32 7.98
N PRO A 342 8.77 1.21 8.75
CA PRO A 342 9.85 2.18 8.79
C PRO A 342 10.41 2.45 7.41
N SER A 343 10.78 3.70 7.22
CA SER A 343 11.12 4.23 5.91
C SER A 343 12.51 3.80 5.44
N GLU A 344 12.69 3.68 4.12
CA GLU A 344 13.88 3.16 3.47
C GLU A 344 14.28 4.03 2.27
N VAL A 345 15.58 4.18 2.03
CA VAL A 345 16.09 4.77 0.78
C VAL A 345 17.31 4.00 0.29
N LEU A 346 17.37 3.75 -1.02
CA LEU A 346 18.56 3.26 -1.71
C LEU A 346 19.03 4.34 -2.69
N VAL A 347 20.28 4.78 -2.53
CA VAL A 347 20.93 5.74 -3.43
C VAL A 347 21.92 5.00 -4.32
N ILE A 348 21.72 5.05 -5.64
CA ILE A 348 22.73 4.64 -6.62
C ILE A 348 23.53 5.90 -6.99
N ALA A 349 24.85 5.87 -6.77
CA ALA A 349 25.73 6.99 -7.03
C ALA A 349 26.92 6.56 -7.91
N ASP A 350 27.30 7.42 -8.85
CA ASP A 350 28.53 7.29 -9.63
C ASP A 350 29.53 8.40 -9.27
N LYS A 351 30.67 8.44 -9.96
CA LYS A 351 31.74 9.41 -9.69
C LYS A 351 31.36 10.88 -9.88
N TYR A 352 30.23 11.16 -10.53
CA TYR A 352 29.76 12.52 -10.73
C TYR A 352 28.73 12.95 -9.68
N ALA A 353 28.33 12.06 -8.78
CA ALA A 353 27.50 12.39 -7.65
C ALA A 353 28.28 13.25 -6.64
N SER A 354 27.64 14.28 -6.10
CA SER A 354 28.21 15.11 -5.03
C SER A 354 28.18 14.33 -3.71
N PRO A 355 29.33 14.14 -3.02
CA PRO A 355 29.33 13.46 -1.72
C PRO A 355 28.42 14.12 -0.68
N VAL A 356 28.35 15.47 -0.72
CA VAL A 356 27.50 16.27 0.17
C VAL A 356 26.02 15.96 -0.05
N HIS A 357 25.58 15.82 -1.31
CA HIS A 357 24.18 15.57 -1.63
C HIS A 357 23.78 14.13 -1.33
N VAL A 358 24.65 13.16 -1.67
CA VAL A 358 24.41 11.74 -1.34
C VAL A 358 24.29 11.55 0.17
N ALA A 359 25.18 12.18 0.95
CA ALA A 359 25.09 12.15 2.41
C ALA A 359 23.77 12.76 2.93
N ALA A 360 23.34 13.89 2.36
CA ALA A 360 22.08 14.54 2.74
C ALA A 360 20.86 13.66 2.43
N ASP A 361 20.82 13.03 1.25
CA ASP A 361 19.75 12.10 0.85
C ASP A 361 19.69 10.84 1.75
N LEU A 362 20.85 10.29 2.14
CA LEU A 362 20.88 9.17 3.09
C LEU A 362 20.37 9.62 4.47
N LEU A 363 20.73 10.81 4.93
CA LEU A 363 20.34 11.30 6.24
C LEU A 363 18.87 11.75 6.32
N SER A 364 18.29 12.23 5.22
CA SER A 364 16.89 12.66 5.19
C SER A 364 15.95 11.53 5.57
N GLN A 365 16.25 10.30 5.15
CA GLN A 365 15.47 9.13 5.56
C GLN A 365 15.89 8.60 6.94
N ALA A 366 17.18 8.62 7.26
CA ALA A 366 17.68 8.09 8.53
C ALA A 366 17.07 8.80 9.76
N GLU A 367 16.69 10.08 9.65
CA GLU A 367 16.11 10.83 10.77
C GLU A 367 14.65 10.50 11.11
N HIS A 368 13.95 9.75 10.24
CA HIS A 368 12.56 9.35 10.47
C HIS A 368 12.43 8.47 11.73
N GLY A 369 13.32 7.51 11.91
CA GLY A 369 13.27 6.58 13.05
C GLY A 369 14.50 5.68 13.15
N PRO A 370 14.80 5.13 14.34
CA PRO A 370 15.97 4.27 14.57
C PRO A 370 15.88 2.92 13.85
N ASP A 371 14.69 2.57 13.37
CA ASP A 371 14.36 1.38 12.60
C ASP A 371 14.39 1.61 11.08
N SER A 372 14.70 2.82 10.63
CA SER A 372 14.94 3.13 9.21
C SER A 372 16.22 2.43 8.73
N GLN A 373 16.30 2.16 7.43
CA GLN A 373 17.49 1.60 6.80
C GLN A 373 17.80 2.34 5.51
N VAL A 374 19.06 2.76 5.36
CA VAL A 374 19.53 3.46 4.17
C VAL A 374 20.64 2.65 3.51
N VAL A 375 20.69 2.69 2.17
CA VAL A 375 21.65 1.91 1.39
C VAL A 375 22.29 2.79 0.35
N LEU A 376 23.62 2.79 0.29
CA LEU A 376 24.38 3.40 -0.80
C LEU A 376 24.86 2.30 -1.74
N VAL A 377 24.60 2.42 -3.03
CA VAL A 377 25.20 1.60 -4.09
C VAL A 377 26.14 2.48 -4.90
N ALA A 378 27.45 2.33 -4.66
CA ALA A 378 28.49 3.07 -5.34
C ALA A 378 28.93 2.32 -6.61
N VAL A 379 28.77 2.95 -7.77
CA VAL A 379 29.01 2.33 -9.09
C VAL A 379 30.39 2.72 -9.63
N GLY A 380 31.28 1.73 -9.71
CA GLY A 380 32.66 1.88 -10.10
C GLY A 380 33.58 2.23 -8.92
N ASP A 381 34.89 2.11 -9.14
CA ASP A 381 35.91 2.38 -8.12
C ASP A 381 36.29 3.86 -7.99
N ASP A 382 35.79 4.71 -8.90
CA ASP A 382 36.06 6.15 -8.93
C ASP A 382 35.16 6.96 -7.97
N VAL A 383 34.21 6.31 -7.28
CA VAL A 383 33.32 6.98 -6.31
C VAL A 383 34.06 7.18 -4.99
N ASP A 384 34.16 8.43 -4.53
CA ASP A 384 34.80 8.76 -3.24
C ASP A 384 33.86 8.44 -2.06
N VAL A 385 33.80 7.15 -1.71
CA VAL A 385 33.00 6.64 -0.58
C VAL A 385 33.45 7.24 0.75
N GLU A 386 34.74 7.52 0.92
CA GLU A 386 35.27 8.11 2.15
C GLU A 386 34.78 9.55 2.33
N ALA A 387 34.73 10.35 1.25
CA ALA A 387 34.15 11.69 1.29
C ALA A 387 32.65 11.66 1.61
N ILE A 388 31.91 10.68 1.08
CA ILE A 388 30.49 10.50 1.42
C ILE A 388 30.34 10.17 2.91
N GLU A 389 31.11 9.21 3.43
CA GLU A 389 31.08 8.83 4.84
C GLU A 389 31.45 10.01 5.76
N ALA A 390 32.44 10.83 5.38
CA ALA A 390 32.82 12.01 6.13
C ALA A 390 31.70 13.06 6.18
N GLU A 391 30.97 13.26 5.08
CA GLU A 391 29.81 14.14 5.05
C GLU A 391 28.62 13.57 5.82
N VAL A 392 28.38 12.25 5.78
CA VAL A 392 27.36 11.60 6.63
C VAL A 392 27.64 11.87 8.11
N GLU A 393 28.88 11.66 8.56
CA GLU A 393 29.27 11.91 9.96
C GLU A 393 29.10 13.38 10.35
N LYS A 394 29.63 14.29 9.52
CA LYS A 394 29.57 15.74 9.75
C LYS A 394 28.13 16.26 9.81
N GLN A 395 27.30 15.88 8.84
CA GLN A 395 25.91 16.35 8.75
C GLN A 395 25.05 15.71 9.85
N CYS A 396 25.22 14.42 10.14
CA CYS A 396 24.49 13.74 11.21
C CYS A 396 24.72 14.39 12.59
N ASN A 397 25.97 14.78 12.88
CA ASN A 397 26.31 15.46 14.14
C ASN A 397 25.69 16.87 14.26
N ALA A 398 25.33 17.50 13.14
CA ALA A 398 24.69 18.81 13.11
C ALA A 398 23.15 18.72 13.17
N LEU A 399 22.56 17.53 12.98
CA LEU A 399 21.10 17.36 12.97
C LEU A 399 20.53 17.37 14.40
N PRO A 400 19.41 18.07 14.64
CA PRO A 400 18.67 17.98 15.90
C PRO A 400 18.26 16.52 16.24
N ARG A 401 17.99 15.71 15.20
CA ARG A 401 17.64 14.29 15.29
C ARG A 401 18.83 13.36 15.04
N GLY A 402 20.07 13.85 15.14
CA GLY A 402 21.30 13.09 14.84
C GLY A 402 21.45 11.79 15.65
N SER A 403 20.96 11.75 16.90
CA SER A 403 20.98 10.52 17.72
C SER A 403 20.03 9.43 17.21
N ILE A 404 18.94 9.80 16.52
CA ILE A 404 18.03 8.87 15.85
C ILE A 404 18.65 8.40 14.54
N ALA A 405 19.13 9.34 13.72
CA ALA A 405 19.78 9.04 12.45
C ALA A 405 20.99 8.11 12.62
N SER A 406 21.83 8.35 13.63
CA SER A 406 22.98 7.50 13.96
C SER A 406 22.59 6.03 14.23
N LYS A 407 21.45 5.77 14.86
CA LYS A 407 20.94 4.41 15.08
C LYS A 407 20.49 3.74 13.78
N ALA A 408 19.82 4.48 12.90
CA ALA A 408 19.46 3.96 11.57
C ALA A 408 20.72 3.65 10.73
N ILE A 409 21.76 4.49 10.81
CA ILE A 409 23.05 4.26 10.12
C ILE A 409 23.72 2.95 10.57
N GLN A 410 23.58 2.54 11.83
CA GLN A 410 24.12 1.25 12.30
C GLN A 410 23.49 0.02 11.61
N ASN A 411 22.27 0.15 11.09
CA ASN A 411 21.59 -0.91 10.33
C ASN A 411 21.83 -0.80 8.81
N SER A 412 22.61 0.20 8.39
CA SER A 412 22.73 0.64 7.00
C SER A 412 24.10 0.25 6.42
N PHE A 413 24.23 0.24 5.09
CA PHE A 413 25.46 -0.20 4.44
C PHE A 413 25.70 0.47 3.09
N THR A 414 26.97 0.49 2.70
CA THR A 414 27.43 0.83 1.34
C THR A 414 27.78 -0.46 0.61
N LEU A 415 27.29 -0.63 -0.61
CA LEU A 415 27.66 -1.70 -1.52
C LEU A 415 28.38 -1.12 -2.74
N ILE A 416 29.63 -1.49 -2.92
CA ILE A 416 30.44 -1.13 -4.08
C ILE A 416 30.22 -2.18 -5.18
N VAL A 417 29.83 -1.73 -6.36
CA VAL A 417 29.58 -2.56 -7.54
C VAL A 417 30.38 -2.04 -8.72
N SER A 418 30.74 -2.92 -9.66
CA SER A 418 31.59 -2.52 -10.80
C SER A 418 30.78 -1.92 -11.95
N THR A 419 29.50 -2.28 -12.08
CA THR A 419 28.71 -1.93 -13.27
C THR A 419 27.29 -1.47 -12.95
N LYS A 420 26.69 -0.73 -13.91
CA LYS A 420 25.26 -0.42 -13.94
C LYS A 420 24.38 -1.66 -13.79
N ALA A 421 24.72 -2.75 -14.48
CA ALA A 421 23.93 -3.97 -14.46
C ALA A 421 23.88 -4.58 -13.04
N GLU A 422 25.02 -4.61 -12.34
CA GLU A 422 25.09 -5.06 -10.95
C GLU A 422 24.32 -4.15 -10.00
N ALA A 423 24.44 -2.83 -10.16
CA ALA A 423 23.68 -1.86 -9.36
C ALA A 423 22.17 -2.03 -9.51
N CYS A 424 21.67 -2.11 -10.76
CA CYS A 424 20.26 -2.36 -11.06
C CYS A 424 19.80 -3.71 -10.51
N ALA A 425 20.58 -4.77 -10.72
CA ALA A 425 20.26 -6.11 -10.22
C ALA A 425 20.15 -6.13 -8.69
N PHE A 426 21.07 -5.48 -7.99
CA PHE A 426 21.01 -5.39 -6.52
C PHE A 426 19.84 -4.52 -6.06
N SER A 427 19.58 -3.37 -6.70
CA SER A 427 18.44 -2.52 -6.36
C SER A 427 17.11 -3.26 -6.54
N ASN A 428 16.91 -3.96 -7.67
CA ASN A 428 15.71 -4.77 -7.92
C ASN A 428 15.58 -5.92 -6.92
N LEU A 429 16.71 -6.51 -6.52
CA LEU A 429 16.75 -7.56 -5.51
C LEU A 429 16.35 -7.04 -4.12
N TYR A 430 16.89 -5.88 -3.73
CA TYR A 430 16.58 -5.20 -2.48
C TYR A 430 15.13 -4.71 -2.44
N ALA A 431 14.62 -4.20 -3.56
CA ALA A 431 13.29 -3.62 -3.74
C ALA A 431 13.01 -2.49 -2.73
N PRO A 432 13.70 -1.34 -2.86
CA PRO A 432 13.58 -0.23 -1.92
C PRO A 432 12.22 0.46 -1.98
N GLU A 433 11.85 1.12 -0.88
CA GLU A 433 10.73 2.05 -0.85
C GLU A 433 11.03 3.26 -1.77
N HIS A 434 12.14 3.95 -1.53
CA HIS A 434 12.62 5.06 -2.34
C HIS A 434 13.94 4.70 -3.05
N LEU A 435 14.03 4.99 -4.34
CA LEU A 435 15.24 4.78 -5.14
C LEU A 435 15.72 6.10 -5.74
N ILE A 436 16.88 6.58 -5.30
CA ILE A 436 17.54 7.74 -5.88
C ILE A 436 18.62 7.26 -6.85
N VAL A 437 18.54 7.69 -8.10
CA VAL A 437 19.51 7.36 -9.14
C VAL A 437 20.32 8.63 -9.46
N ASN A 438 21.36 8.86 -8.66
CA ASN A 438 22.22 10.03 -8.74
C ASN A 438 23.49 9.71 -9.55
N VAL A 439 23.30 9.53 -10.86
CA VAL A 439 24.33 9.15 -11.83
C VAL A 439 24.26 10.04 -13.07
N GLU A 440 25.31 10.05 -13.89
CA GLU A 440 25.26 10.64 -15.22
C GLU A 440 24.26 9.89 -16.12
N ASN A 441 23.43 10.64 -16.86
CA ASN A 441 22.39 10.09 -17.73
C ASN A 441 21.39 9.15 -17.00
N ALA A 442 20.97 9.50 -15.78
CA ALA A 442 20.07 8.72 -14.92
C ALA A 442 18.81 8.19 -15.62
N ALA A 443 18.20 8.96 -16.53
CA ALA A 443 17.01 8.52 -17.28
C ALA A 443 17.22 7.21 -18.06
N SER A 444 18.43 6.93 -18.54
CA SER A 444 18.76 5.70 -19.26
C SER A 444 18.71 4.44 -18.38
N TRP A 445 18.60 4.58 -17.06
CA TRP A 445 18.57 3.48 -16.10
C TRP A 445 17.18 2.92 -15.85
N LEU A 446 16.13 3.69 -16.16
CA LEU A 446 14.76 3.39 -15.77
C LEU A 446 14.27 2.03 -16.29
N ASP A 447 14.59 1.69 -17.54
CA ASP A 447 14.17 0.40 -18.16
C ASP A 447 14.81 -0.84 -17.52
N SER A 448 15.83 -0.67 -16.66
CA SER A 448 16.50 -1.74 -15.93
C SER A 448 16.07 -1.85 -14.46
N LEU A 449 15.15 -1.00 -14.02
CA LEU A 449 14.68 -0.92 -12.64
C LEU A 449 13.27 -1.51 -12.55
N ASP A 450 13.17 -2.70 -11.96
CA ASP A 450 11.92 -3.46 -11.87
C ASP A 450 11.17 -3.18 -10.57
N ASN A 451 11.88 -3.02 -9.46
CA ASN A 451 11.29 -2.96 -8.11
C ASN A 451 11.76 -1.72 -7.36
N ALA A 452 10.91 -0.71 -7.24
CA ALA A 452 11.05 0.43 -6.34
C ALA A 452 9.66 1.03 -6.08
N GLY A 453 9.41 1.56 -4.88
CA GLY A 453 8.16 2.26 -4.59
C GLY A 453 8.04 3.57 -5.36
N SER A 454 9.07 4.42 -5.29
CA SER A 454 9.20 5.67 -6.05
C SER A 454 10.66 5.89 -6.47
N VAL A 455 10.85 6.49 -7.65
CA VAL A 455 12.18 6.67 -8.26
C VAL A 455 12.47 8.16 -8.49
N PHE A 456 13.65 8.59 -8.08
CA PHE A 456 14.15 9.96 -8.17
C PHE A 456 15.36 9.99 -9.09
N LEU A 457 15.31 10.76 -10.19
CA LEU A 457 16.30 10.70 -11.25
C LEU A 457 17.17 11.95 -11.30
N GLY A 458 18.47 11.78 -11.08
CA GLY A 458 19.48 12.82 -11.25
C GLY A 458 19.71 13.70 -10.02
N ARG A 459 20.64 14.66 -10.17
CA ARG A 459 21.28 15.40 -9.07
C ARG A 459 20.38 16.38 -8.31
N TRP A 460 19.24 16.76 -8.89
CA TRP A 460 18.38 17.84 -8.40
C TRP A 460 17.03 17.33 -7.89
N THR A 461 16.95 16.04 -7.62
CA THR A 461 15.70 15.36 -7.29
C THR A 461 15.88 14.60 -5.98
N PRO A 462 16.10 15.31 -4.85
CA PRO A 462 16.18 14.66 -3.55
C PRO A 462 14.84 14.01 -3.19
N GLU A 463 14.85 12.98 -2.34
CA GLU A 463 13.63 12.32 -1.88
C GLU A 463 12.60 13.31 -1.33
N SER A 464 13.09 14.33 -0.62
CA SER A 464 12.26 15.37 0.01
C SER A 464 11.28 16.03 -0.96
N VAL A 465 11.62 16.23 -2.23
CA VAL A 465 10.62 16.82 -3.15
C VAL A 465 9.43 15.88 -3.37
N GLY A 466 9.64 14.56 -3.38
CA GLY A 466 8.58 13.56 -3.46
C GLY A 466 7.78 13.41 -2.18
N ASP A 467 8.44 13.53 -1.03
CA ASP A 467 7.77 13.46 0.28
C ASP A 467 6.78 14.59 0.50
N TYR A 468 7.03 15.75 -0.11
CA TYR A 468 6.25 16.95 0.15
C TYR A 468 5.40 17.42 -1.03
N ALA A 469 5.97 17.61 -2.23
CA ALA A 469 5.34 18.53 -3.19
C ALA A 469 5.56 18.25 -4.69
N SER A 470 6.31 17.24 -5.13
CA SER A 470 6.50 16.96 -6.56
C SER A 470 5.18 16.54 -7.24
N GLY A 471 4.29 15.91 -6.46
CA GLY A 471 3.01 15.37 -6.88
C GLY A 471 2.91 13.84 -6.76
N THR A 472 4.05 13.14 -6.69
CA THR A 472 4.09 11.70 -6.40
C THR A 472 3.59 11.41 -4.99
N ASN A 473 3.20 10.16 -4.73
CA ASN A 473 2.70 9.73 -3.42
C ASN A 473 3.83 9.12 -2.58
N HIS A 474 4.02 9.60 -1.34
CA HIS A 474 5.04 9.04 -0.44
C HIS A 474 4.56 7.85 0.38
N VAL A 475 3.29 7.43 0.26
CA VAL A 475 2.81 6.26 0.99
C VAL A 475 3.15 5.04 0.16
N LEU A 476 4.33 4.48 0.45
CA LEU A 476 5.01 3.48 -0.36
C LEU A 476 5.22 2.17 0.40
N PRO A 477 5.42 1.05 -0.32
CA PRO A 477 5.66 -0.24 0.30
C PRO A 477 7.11 -0.37 0.75
N THR A 478 7.31 -0.75 2.01
CA THR A 478 8.65 -0.99 2.59
C THR A 478 8.96 -2.48 2.72
N TYR A 479 10.07 -2.87 3.34
CA TYR A 479 10.44 -4.27 3.64
C TYR A 479 10.58 -5.19 2.41
N GLY A 480 10.79 -4.62 1.22
CA GLY A 480 10.81 -5.36 -0.03
C GLY A 480 9.42 -5.67 -0.60
N TYR A 481 8.34 -5.09 -0.05
CA TYR A 481 6.99 -5.22 -0.62
C TYR A 481 6.84 -4.48 -1.96
N ALA A 482 7.77 -3.59 -2.32
CA ALA A 482 7.85 -2.98 -3.65
C ALA A 482 7.97 -4.00 -4.80
N ARG A 483 8.26 -5.28 -4.51
CA ARG A 483 8.23 -6.37 -5.50
C ARG A 483 6.83 -6.70 -6.02
N MET A 484 5.78 -6.38 -5.27
CA MET A 484 4.41 -6.75 -5.63
C MET A 484 3.35 -5.68 -5.31
N TYR A 485 3.70 -4.66 -4.54
CA TYR A 485 2.84 -3.51 -4.27
C TYR A 485 3.37 -2.29 -5.01
N GLY A 486 2.47 -1.47 -5.54
CA GLY A 486 2.76 -0.08 -5.89
C GLY A 486 2.46 0.85 -4.72
N GLY A 487 2.96 2.08 -4.81
CA GLY A 487 2.57 3.18 -3.92
C GLY A 487 1.07 3.48 -3.96
N VAL A 488 0.58 4.25 -2.98
CA VAL A 488 -0.80 4.76 -3.02
C VAL A 488 -0.98 5.60 -4.29
N SER A 489 -2.07 5.35 -5.00
CA SER A 489 -2.45 6.02 -6.24
C SER A 489 -3.96 6.25 -6.25
N LEU A 490 -4.49 6.86 -7.32
CA LEU A 490 -5.93 6.97 -7.49
C LEU A 490 -6.62 5.60 -7.47
N ASP A 491 -5.96 4.58 -8.02
CA ASP A 491 -6.50 3.23 -8.11
C ASP A 491 -6.60 2.53 -6.75
N SER A 492 -5.85 2.99 -5.75
CA SER A 492 -5.98 2.53 -4.37
C SER A 492 -7.37 2.82 -3.78
N PHE A 493 -8.11 3.78 -4.34
CA PHE A 493 -9.41 4.26 -3.85
C PHE A 493 -10.61 3.82 -4.69
N VAL A 494 -10.39 3.03 -5.74
CA VAL A 494 -11.48 2.54 -6.61
C VAL A 494 -11.50 1.03 -6.69
N LYS A 495 -12.66 0.50 -7.10
CA LYS A 495 -12.83 -0.87 -7.58
C LYS A 495 -13.21 -0.82 -9.05
N TYR A 496 -12.73 -1.80 -9.79
CA TYR A 496 -13.03 -1.96 -11.21
C TYR A 496 -14.11 -3.01 -11.40
N MET A 497 -15.30 -2.57 -11.78
CA MET A 497 -16.41 -3.47 -12.10
C MET A 497 -16.40 -3.79 -13.59
N THR A 498 -16.43 -5.08 -13.94
CA THR A 498 -16.63 -5.53 -15.31
C THR A 498 -18.11 -5.52 -15.66
N VAL A 499 -18.42 -5.13 -16.88
CA VAL A 499 -19.77 -5.07 -17.44
C VAL A 499 -19.73 -5.74 -18.80
N GLN A 500 -20.66 -6.65 -19.04
CA GLN A 500 -20.80 -7.31 -20.33
C GLN A 500 -22.22 -7.14 -20.85
N THR A 501 -22.35 -6.94 -22.16
CA THR A 501 -23.65 -6.90 -22.84
C THR A 501 -23.52 -7.65 -24.15
N LEU A 502 -24.44 -8.58 -24.35
CA LEU A 502 -24.55 -9.36 -25.57
C LEU A 502 -25.80 -8.94 -26.31
N SER A 503 -25.67 -8.75 -27.62
CA SER A 503 -26.80 -8.75 -28.55
C SER A 503 -27.31 -10.18 -28.77
N SER A 504 -28.47 -10.30 -29.41
CA SER A 504 -29.01 -11.58 -29.87
C SER A 504 -28.02 -12.31 -30.79
N GLU A 505 -27.40 -11.59 -31.73
CA GLU A 505 -26.41 -12.09 -32.67
C GLU A 505 -25.15 -12.57 -31.94
N GLY A 506 -24.67 -11.77 -30.98
CA GLY A 506 -23.53 -12.14 -30.14
C GLY A 506 -23.78 -13.41 -29.32
N LEU A 507 -24.98 -13.56 -28.75
CA LEU A 507 -25.34 -14.78 -28.03
C LEU A 507 -25.49 -15.99 -28.96
N LEU A 508 -26.05 -15.82 -30.16
CA LEU A 508 -26.12 -16.89 -31.16
C LEU A 508 -24.72 -17.39 -31.57
N ALA A 509 -23.75 -16.48 -31.68
CA ALA A 509 -22.37 -16.81 -32.03
C ALA A 509 -21.60 -17.45 -30.85
N LEU A 510 -21.65 -16.85 -29.65
CA LEU A 510 -20.86 -17.27 -28.49
C LEU A 510 -21.50 -18.44 -27.71
N GLY A 511 -22.83 -18.48 -27.64
CA GLY A 511 -23.59 -19.39 -26.79
C GLY A 511 -23.28 -20.88 -26.98
N PRO A 512 -23.15 -21.40 -28.22
CA PRO A 512 -22.79 -22.80 -28.44
C PRO A 512 -21.45 -23.21 -27.80
N SER A 513 -20.45 -22.33 -27.84
CA SER A 513 -19.15 -22.57 -27.22
C SER A 513 -19.26 -22.61 -25.69
N VAL A 514 -19.98 -21.65 -25.10
CA VAL A 514 -20.20 -21.59 -23.64
C VAL A 514 -20.95 -22.83 -23.14
N ALA A 515 -22.00 -23.26 -23.83
CA ALA A 515 -22.75 -24.44 -23.44
C ALA A 515 -21.89 -25.72 -23.50
N LYS A 516 -21.04 -25.87 -24.52
CA LYS A 516 -20.12 -27.02 -24.62
C LYS A 516 -19.09 -27.02 -23.48
N MET A 517 -18.48 -25.87 -23.18
CA MET A 517 -17.54 -25.75 -22.05
C MET A 517 -18.23 -26.10 -20.72
N ALA A 518 -19.43 -25.56 -20.47
CA ALA A 518 -20.19 -25.87 -19.26
C ALA A 518 -20.55 -27.37 -19.14
N ILE A 519 -20.83 -28.06 -20.26
CA ILE A 519 -21.06 -29.51 -20.27
C ILE A 519 -19.78 -30.28 -19.94
N VAL A 520 -18.63 -29.89 -20.49
CA VAL A 520 -17.32 -30.49 -20.16
C VAL A 520 -17.01 -30.34 -18.67
N GLU A 521 -17.38 -29.20 -18.07
CA GLU A 521 -17.20 -28.94 -16.64
C GLU A 521 -18.28 -29.60 -15.74
N GLY A 522 -19.29 -30.26 -16.31
CA GLY A 522 -20.39 -30.86 -15.55
C GLY A 522 -21.37 -29.84 -14.93
N LEU A 523 -21.42 -28.62 -15.47
CA LEU A 523 -22.24 -27.52 -14.97
C LEU A 523 -23.53 -27.33 -15.79
N ASP A 524 -24.45 -28.28 -15.70
CA ASP A 524 -25.68 -28.31 -16.51
C ASP A 524 -26.53 -27.04 -16.40
N ALA A 525 -26.61 -26.44 -15.21
CA ALA A 525 -27.38 -25.21 -15.01
C ALA A 525 -26.80 -24.03 -15.80
N HIS A 526 -25.47 -23.93 -15.90
CA HIS A 526 -24.80 -22.92 -16.73
C HIS A 526 -25.09 -23.14 -18.22
N ALA A 527 -25.01 -24.39 -18.68
CA ALA A 527 -25.36 -24.74 -20.05
C ALA A 527 -26.85 -24.44 -20.37
N ARG A 528 -27.76 -24.73 -19.45
CA ARG A 528 -29.20 -24.43 -19.59
C ARG A 528 -29.49 -22.94 -19.67
N ALA A 529 -28.80 -22.11 -18.88
CA ALA A 529 -28.97 -20.66 -18.92
C ALA A 529 -28.73 -20.07 -20.32
N VAL A 530 -27.81 -20.67 -21.09
CA VAL A 530 -27.52 -20.28 -22.48
C VAL A 530 -28.49 -20.95 -23.46
N THR A 531 -28.66 -22.27 -23.38
CA THR A 531 -29.42 -23.03 -24.38
C THR A 531 -30.91 -22.68 -24.42
N LEU A 532 -31.52 -22.30 -23.29
CA LEU A 532 -32.91 -21.82 -23.26
C LEU A 532 -33.07 -20.50 -24.02
N ARG A 533 -32.16 -19.52 -23.83
CA ARG A 533 -32.17 -18.27 -24.58
C ARG A 533 -31.94 -18.49 -26.08
N LEU A 534 -31.04 -19.42 -26.44
CA LEU A 534 -30.84 -19.81 -27.84
C LEU A 534 -32.10 -20.45 -28.44
N LYS A 535 -32.86 -21.22 -27.66
CA LYS A 535 -34.15 -21.80 -28.08
C LYS A 535 -35.17 -20.70 -28.34
N ASP A 536 -35.29 -19.72 -27.45
CA ASP A 536 -36.22 -18.60 -27.60
C ASP A 536 -35.91 -17.77 -28.87
N LEU A 537 -34.63 -17.48 -29.11
CA LEU A 537 -34.19 -16.76 -30.32
C LEU A 537 -34.44 -17.53 -31.62
N LYS A 538 -34.42 -18.87 -31.58
CA LYS A 538 -34.71 -19.72 -32.73
C LYS A 538 -36.21 -19.95 -32.95
N GLY A 539 -37.01 -19.92 -31.89
CA GLY A 539 -38.47 -20.06 -31.94
C GLY A 539 -39.22 -18.76 -32.24
N SER A 540 -38.52 -17.62 -32.28
CA SER A 540 -39.08 -16.30 -32.62
C SER A 540 -38.85 -15.90 -34.09
N LYS A 541 -38.33 -16.81 -34.91
CA LYS A 541 -38.28 -16.72 -36.38
C LYS A 541 -39.28 -17.71 -36.96
#